data_AF-A0A0C5CAX1-F1
#
_entry.id   AF-A0A0C5CAX1-F1
#
_cell.length_a   1.000
_cell.length_b   1.000
_cell.length_c   1.000
_cell.angle_alpha   90.00
_cell.angle_beta   90.00
_cell.angle_gamma   90.00
#
_symmetry.space_group_name_H-M   'P 1'
#
loop_
_entity.id
_entity.type
_entity.pdbx_description
1 polymer ?
#
loop_
_entity_poly.entity_id
_entity_poly.type
_entity_poly.pdbx_seq_one_letter_code
_entity_poly.pdbx_strand_id
1 'polypeptide(L)' 'MNHKQIVHGKDLQYDCKVCDKYFSNMEDMRTHLQREHSYKKDREN' A
#
# COMPACT_ATOMS: atom_id res chain seq x y z
N MET A 1 -20.51 -12.16 5.00
CA MET A 1 -19.27 -11.37 5.06
C MET A 1 -18.66 -11.33 3.67
N ASN A 2 -18.55 -10.14 3.06
CA ASN A 2 -17.97 -10.00 1.73
C ASN A 2 -16.45 -10.14 1.87
N HIS A 3 -15.94 -11.37 1.77
CA HIS A 3 -14.51 -11.60 1.60
C HIS A 3 -14.16 -11.08 0.22
N LYS A 4 -13.83 -9.79 0.15
CA LYS A 4 -12.99 -9.25 -0.92
C LYS A 4 -11.67 -10.02 -0.85
N GLN A 5 -11.64 -11.20 -1.46
CA GLN A 5 -10.40 -11.83 -1.86
C GLN A 5 -9.88 -10.95 -2.96
N ILE A 6 -9.17 -9.91 -2.54
CA ILE A 6 -8.51 -9.09 -3.50
C ILE A 6 -7.31 -9.90 -3.96
N VAL A 7 -7.50 -10.55 -5.11
CA VAL A 7 -6.47 -11.25 -5.86
C VAL A 7 -5.54 -10.18 -6.40
N HIS A 8 -4.76 -9.57 -5.52
CA HIS A 8 -3.74 -8.65 -5.96
C HIS A 8 -2.65 -9.47 -6.60
N GLY A 9 -2.46 -9.16 -7.89
CA GLY A 9 -1.60 -9.88 -8.80
C GLY A 9 -0.31 -10.26 -8.13
N LYS A 10 0.11 -11.49 -8.38
CA LYS A 10 1.27 -12.20 -7.85
C LYS A 10 2.63 -11.49 -8.09
N ASP A 11 2.60 -10.24 -8.54
CA ASP A 11 3.71 -9.39 -8.99
C ASP A 11 3.83 -8.06 -8.21
N LEU A 12 2.75 -7.61 -7.54
CA LEU A 12 2.76 -6.34 -6.81
C LEU A 12 3.19 -6.61 -5.36
N GLN A 13 4.49 -6.51 -5.10
CA GLN A 13 5.07 -6.76 -3.78
C GLN A 13 4.71 -5.70 -2.73
N TYR A 14 4.23 -4.53 -3.16
CA TYR A 14 4.00 -3.40 -2.27
C TYR A 14 2.52 -3.00 -2.28
N ASP A 15 1.80 -3.39 -1.23
CA ASP A 15 0.43 -2.98 -0.96
C ASP A 15 0.35 -1.76 -0.02
N CYS A 16 -0.54 -0.84 -0.33
CA CYS A 16 -0.91 0.27 0.54
C CYS A 16 -2.11 -0.13 1.40
N LYS A 17 -1.87 -0.36 2.69
CA LYS A 17 -2.90 -0.71 3.68
C LYS A 17 -3.88 0.42 4.02
N VAL A 18 -3.67 1.62 3.48
CA VAL A 18 -4.52 2.79 3.75
C VAL A 18 -5.63 2.94 2.70
N CYS A 19 -5.36 2.61 1.43
CA CYS A 19 -6.34 2.72 0.36
C CYS A 19 -6.43 1.50 -0.57
N ASP A 20 -5.78 0.38 -0.21
CA ASP A 20 -5.72 -0.83 -1.03
C ASP A 20 -5.23 -0.54 -2.46
N LYS A 21 -4.18 0.28 -2.59
CA LYS A 21 -3.41 0.43 -3.84
C LYS A 21 -2.22 -0.52 -3.87
N TYR A 22 -1.83 -0.91 -5.08
CA TYR A 22 -0.78 -1.90 -5.29
C TYR A 22 0.26 -1.35 -6.23
N PHE A 23 1.51 -1.57 -5.88
CA PHE A 23 2.66 -1.03 -6.59
C PHE A 23 3.65 -2.15 -6.88
N SER A 24 4.24 -2.10 -8.07
CA SER A 24 5.29 -3.03 -8.47
C SER A 24 6.61 -2.72 -7.76
N ASN A 25 6.79 -1.45 -7.37
CA ASN A 25 8.04 -0.91 -6.82
C ASN A 25 7.82 -0.14 -5.52
N MET A 26 8.83 -0.15 -4.65
CA MET A 26 8.80 0.57 -3.36
C MET A 26 8.76 2.09 -3.54
N GLU A 27 9.40 2.63 -4.58
CA GLU A 27 9.49 4.08 -4.81
C GLU A 27 8.12 4.70 -5.14
N ASP A 28 7.35 4.06 -6.03
CA ASP A 28 5.97 4.44 -6.31
C ASP A 28 5.10 4.36 -5.07
N MET A 29 5.22 3.27 -4.29
CA MET A 29 4.47 3.11 -3.06
C MET A 29 4.79 4.20 -2.03
N ARG A 30 6.09 4.53 -1.86
CA ARG A 30 6.54 5.58 -0.94
C ARG A 30 6.06 6.96 -1.36
N THR A 31 6.13 7.27 -2.65
CA THR A 31 5.65 8.54 -3.21
C THR A 31 4.14 8.66 -3.05
N HIS A 32 3.40 7.57 -3.33
CA HIS A 32 1.97 7.49 -3.09
C HIS A 32 1.63 7.72 -1.61
N LEU A 33 2.30 7.01 -0.71
CA LEU A 33 2.12 7.17 0.74
C LEU A 33 2.39 8.59 1.20
N GLN A 34 3.39 9.26 0.64
CA GLN A 34 3.72 10.64 1.01
C GLN A 34 2.70 11.65 0.49
N ARG A 35 2.22 11.47 -0.76
CA ARG A 35 1.30 12.41 -1.42
C ARG A 35 -0.15 12.21 -0.99
N GLU A 36 -0.61 10.97 -0.99
CA GLU A 36 -2.01 10.61 -0.75
C GLU A 36 -2.30 10.33 0.73
N HIS A 37 -1.31 9.79 1.45
CA HIS A 37 -1.50 9.36 2.84
C HIS A 37 -0.67 10.13 3.85
N SER A 38 0.13 11.11 3.42
CA SER A 38 1.08 11.86 4.26
C SER A 38 1.69 10.95 5.34
N TYR A 39 2.26 9.83 4.90
CA TYR A 39 2.71 8.76 5.78
C TYR A 39 3.80 9.26 6.73
N LYS A 40 3.38 9.63 7.94
CA LYS A 40 4.28 9.80 9.08
C LYS A 40 4.59 8.39 9.55
N LYS A 41 5.85 7.99 9.42
CA LYS A 41 6.38 6.80 10.11
C LYS A 41 6.27 7.06 11.61
N ASP A 42 5.11 6.83 12.18
CA ASP A 42 5.03 6.51 13.59
C ASP A 42 5.46 5.05 13.73
N ARG A 43 6.79 4.88 13.81
CA ARG A 43 7.35 3.74 14.52
C ARG A 43 7.17 4.08 16.00
N GLU A 44 5.98 3.84 16.53
CA GLU A 44 5.82 3.73 17.97
C GLU A 44 6.10 2.28 18.36
N ASN A 45 7.23 2.13 19.06
CA ASN A 45 7.66 1.03 19.95
C ASN A 45 7.78 -0.39 19.39
#